data_AF-A0AA46PFS8-F1
#
_entry.id   AF-A0AA46PFS8-F1
#
_cell.length_a   1.000
_cell.length_b   1.000
_cell.length_c   1.000
_cell.angle_alpha   90.00
_cell.angle_beta   90.00
_cell.angle_gamma   90.00
#
_symmetry.space_group_name_H-M   'P 1'
#
loop_
_entity.id
_entity.type
_entity.pdbx_description
1 polymer ?
#
loop_
_entity_poly.entity_id
_entity_poly.type
_entity_poly.pdbx_seq_one_letter_code
_entity_poly.pdbx_strand_id
1 'polypeptide(L)'
;MGRNLADVEYKMRMTQDLKEKIVTSAKEHNRSMNADIVARLEESFEKDDAAEFDKGFVLQVIESQQDQINQLQKMIQDLMTQLRGSKE
;
A
#
# COMPACT_ATOMS: atom_id res chain seq x y z
N MET A 1 -17.13 -26.78 9.12
CA MET A 1 -18.30 -26.10 9.71
C MET A 1 -18.76 -25.04 8.72
N GLY A 2 -19.91 -25.23 8.09
CA GLY A 2 -20.45 -24.31 7.07
C GLY A 2 -20.96 -23.03 7.74
N ARG A 3 -20.25 -21.92 7.52
CA ARG A 3 -20.73 -20.60 7.92
C ARG A 3 -21.82 -20.18 6.92
N ASN A 4 -23.06 -20.53 7.22
CA ASN A 4 -24.20 -19.72 6.80
C ASN A 4 -24.15 -18.42 7.61
N LEU A 5 -23.26 -17.50 7.23
CA LEU A 5 -23.46 -16.09 7.57
C LEU A 5 -24.69 -15.70 6.76
N ALA A 6 -25.86 -15.62 7.39
CA ALA A 6 -27.04 -15.07 6.72
C ALA A 6 -26.64 -13.70 6.17
N ASP A 7 -26.74 -13.50 4.86
CA ASP A 7 -26.45 -12.21 4.22
C ASP A 7 -27.26 -11.14 4.95
N VAL A 8 -26.60 -10.31 5.76
CA VAL A 8 -27.27 -9.25 6.50
C VAL A 8 -27.58 -8.14 5.50
N GLU A 9 -28.83 -8.10 5.06
CA GLU A 9 -29.29 -7.04 4.16
C GLU A 9 -29.43 -5.72 4.92
N TYR A 10 -28.71 -4.69 4.48
CA TYR A 10 -28.81 -3.35 5.02
C TYR A 10 -29.36 -2.38 3.98
N LYS A 11 -30.49 -1.73 4.30
CA LYS A 11 -31.11 -0.73 3.42
C LYS A 11 -30.44 0.63 3.57
N MET A 12 -29.54 0.95 2.65
CA MET A 12 -28.81 2.21 2.63
C MET A 12 -29.69 3.39 2.20
N ARG A 13 -29.46 4.56 2.82
CA ARG A 13 -29.98 5.85 2.35
C ARG A 13 -28.88 6.60 1.62
N MET A 14 -29.19 7.15 0.45
CA MET A 14 -28.26 7.93 -0.37
C MET A 14 -29.04 8.94 -1.22
N THR A 15 -28.36 10.00 -1.65
CA THR A 15 -28.90 10.97 -2.62
C THR A 15 -29.11 10.32 -3.99
N GLN A 16 -30.02 10.87 -4.79
CA GLN A 16 -30.31 10.37 -6.14
C GLN A 16 -29.05 10.37 -7.03
N ASP A 17 -28.28 11.46 -7.03
CA ASP A 17 -27.05 11.58 -7.83
C ASP A 17 -26.03 10.48 -7.49
N LEU A 18 -25.89 10.15 -6.20
CA LEU A 18 -24.98 9.08 -5.75
C LEU A 18 -25.47 7.72 -6.23
N LYS A 19 -26.78 7.46 -6.16
CA LYS A 19 -27.37 6.23 -6.70
C LYS A 19 -27.08 6.08 -8.19
N GLU A 20 -27.23 7.13 -8.98
CA GLU A 20 -26.97 7.12 -10.42
C GLU A 20 -25.50 6.82 -10.74
N LYS A 21 -24.57 7.43 -10.01
CA LYS A 21 -23.13 7.14 -10.14
C LYS A 21 -22.82 5.66 -9.86
N ILE A 22 -23.41 5.08 -8.82
CA ILE A 22 -23.20 3.66 -8.48
C ILE A 22 -23.81 2.76 -9.57
N VAL A 23 -25.01 3.08 -10.09
CA VAL A 23 -25.62 2.30 -11.18
C VAL A 23 -24.75 2.30 -12.44
N THR A 24 -24.18 3.45 -12.82
CA THR A 24 -23.26 3.53 -13.96
C THR A 24 -22.00 2.70 -13.72
N SER A 25 -21.37 2.85 -12.54
CA SER A 25 -20.20 2.04 -12.14
C SER A 25 -20.48 0.54 -12.21
N ALA A 26 -21.61 0.09 -11.65
CA ALA A 26 -22.00 -1.32 -11.67
C ALA A 26 -22.13 -1.87 -13.10
N LYS A 27 -22.69 -1.08 -14.02
CA LYS A 27 -22.78 -1.45 -15.44
C LYS A 27 -21.41 -1.57 -16.10
N GLU A 28 -20.53 -0.59 -15.88
CA GLU A 28 -19.16 -0.61 -16.42
C GLU A 28 -18.36 -1.83 -15.94
N HIS A 29 -18.59 -2.26 -14.70
CA HIS A 29 -17.93 -3.41 -14.08
C HIS A 29 -18.71 -4.73 -14.24
N ASN A 30 -19.80 -4.75 -15.03
CA ASN A 30 -20.66 -5.92 -15.25
C ASN A 30 -21.13 -6.62 -13.96
N ARG A 31 -21.52 -5.84 -12.94
CA ARG A 31 -21.97 -6.34 -11.63
C ARG A 31 -23.26 -5.68 -11.17
N SER A 32 -23.92 -6.25 -10.16
CA SER A 32 -25.11 -5.65 -9.55
C SER A 32 -24.74 -4.39 -8.77
N MET A 33 -25.70 -3.50 -8.55
CA MET A 33 -25.49 -2.30 -7.73
C MET A 33 -25.00 -2.66 -6.31
N ASN A 34 -25.56 -3.71 -5.70
CA ASN A 34 -25.11 -4.17 -4.38
C ASN A 34 -23.69 -4.71 -4.42
N ALA A 35 -23.32 -5.49 -5.46
CA ALA A 35 -21.97 -6.00 -5.61
C ALA A 35 -20.94 -4.85 -5.80
N ASP A 36 -21.34 -3.76 -6.47
CA ASP A 36 -20.50 -2.57 -6.61
C ASP A 36 -20.28 -1.83 -5.29
N ILE A 37 -21.34 -1.70 -4.49
CA ILE A 37 -21.28 -1.12 -3.15
C ILE A 37 -20.38 -1.96 -2.24
N VAL A 38 -20.59 -3.27 -2.19
CA VAL A 38 -19.82 -4.19 -1.34
C VAL A 38 -18.34 -4.10 -1.69
N ALA A 39 -17.99 -4.24 -2.97
CA ALA A 39 -16.60 -4.19 -3.39
C ALA A 39 -15.92 -2.84 -3.07
N ARG A 40 -16.63 -1.71 -3.21
CA ARG A 40 -16.09 -0.39 -2.83
C ARG A 40 -15.87 -0.27 -1.33
N LEU A 41 -16.76 -0.85 -0.51
CA LEU A 41 -16.60 -0.87 0.94
C LEU A 41 -15.43 -1.77 1.33
N GLU A 42 -15.33 -2.98 0.79
CA GLU A 42 -14.19 -3.88 1.01
C GLU A 42 -12.86 -3.21 0.64
N GLU A 43 -12.77 -2.59 -0.55
CA GLU A 43 -11.56 -1.85 -0.98
C GLU A 43 -11.22 -0.68 -0.02
N SER A 44 -12.23 -0.05 0.58
CA SER A 44 -12.00 1.03 1.54
C SER A 44 -11.35 0.56 2.84
N PHE A 45 -11.57 -0.70 3.23
CA PHE A 45 -10.94 -1.31 4.40
C PHE A 45 -9.60 -1.98 4.06
N GLU A 46 -9.41 -2.50 2.84
CA GLU A 46 -8.12 -3.05 2.40
C GLU A 46 -6.99 -2.00 2.42
N LYS A 47 -7.31 -0.73 2.18
CA LYS A 47 -6.34 0.37 2.23
C LYS A 47 -5.87 0.71 3.64
N ASP A 48 -6.69 0.42 4.66
CA ASP A 48 -6.27 0.55 6.05
C ASP A 48 -5.36 -0.62 6.46
N ASP A 49 -5.61 -1.83 5.94
CA ASP A 49 -4.78 -3.01 6.21
C ASP A 49 -3.43 -2.97 5.46
N ALA A 50 -3.40 -2.46 4.21
CA ALA A 50 -2.16 -2.27 3.46
C ALA A 50 -1.31 -1.08 3.97
N ALA A 51 -1.90 -0.21 4.79
CA ALA A 51 -1.22 0.90 5.44
C ALA A 51 -0.56 0.54 6.77
N GLU A 52 -0.61 -0.73 7.21
CA GLU A 52 0.29 -1.23 8.26
C GLU A 52 1.71 -1.48 7.70
N PHE A 53 2.17 -0.55 6.87
CA PHE A 53 3.57 -0.34 6.59
C PHE A 53 4.16 0.19 7.90
N ASP A 54 4.76 -0.69 8.71
CA ASP A 54 5.38 -0.28 9.97
C ASP A 54 6.44 0.78 9.66
N LYS A 55 6.05 2.03 9.89
CA LYS A 55 6.88 3.20 9.64
C LYS A 55 8.18 3.10 10.45
N GLY A 56 8.15 2.46 11.63
CA GLY A 56 9.33 2.17 12.43
C GLY A 56 10.29 1.24 11.70
N PHE A 57 9.79 0.14 11.15
CA PHE A 57 10.58 -0.78 10.34
C PHE A 57 11.19 -0.10 9.11
N VAL A 58 10.41 0.71 8.39
CA VAL A 58 10.93 1.46 7.22
C VAL A 58 12.04 2.43 7.61
N LEU A 59 11.84 3.20 8.68
CA LEU A 59 12.85 4.14 9.16
C LEU A 59 14.12 3.39 9.57
N GLN A 60 14.00 2.26 10.25
CA GLN A 60 15.14 1.42 10.62
C GLN A 60 15.90 0.89 9.40
N VAL A 61 15.18 0.44 8.36
CA VAL A 61 15.81 -0.01 7.10
C VAL A 61 16.55 1.14 6.41
N ILE A 62 15.96 2.33 6.37
CA ILE A 62 16.59 3.53 5.77
C ILE A 62 17.87 3.90 6.53
N GLU A 63 17.82 3.93 7.86
CA GLU A 63 18.99 4.23 8.70
C GLU A 63 20.11 3.21 8.47
N SER A 64 19.77 1.91 8.47
CA SER A 64 20.74 0.85 8.20
C SER A 64 21.36 0.96 6.81
N GLN A 65 20.58 1.33 5.79
CA GLN A 65 21.11 1.53 4.44
C GLN A 65 22.02 2.77 4.36
N GLN A 66 21.68 3.84 5.08
CA GLN A 66 22.52 5.04 5.15
C GLN A 66 23.88 4.74 5.77
N ASP A 67 23.93 3.92 6.82
CA ASP A 67 25.18 3.47 7.43
C ASP A 67 26.04 2.62 6.48
N GLN A 68 25.41 1.71 5.73
CA GLN A 68 26.11 0.92 4.71
C GLN A 68 26.70 1.80 3.61
N ILE A 69 25.96 2.82 3.16
CA ILE A 69 26.45 3.81 2.17
C ILE A 69 27.66 4.57 2.73
N ASN A 70 27.59 5.03 3.97
CA ASN A 70 28.69 5.75 4.61
C ASN A 70 29.96 4.88 4.72
N GLN A 71 29.81 3.59 5.05
CA GLN A 71 30.92 2.64 5.10
C GLN A 71 31.53 2.40 3.71
N LEU A 72 30.69 2.21 2.68
CA LEU A 72 31.15 2.06 1.30
C LEU A 72 31.92 3.29 0.82
N GLN A 73 31.43 4.49 1.12
CA GLN A 73 32.12 5.74 0.79
C GLN A 73 33.50 5.80 1.46
N LYS A 74 33.61 5.41 2.73
CA LYS A 74 34.89 5.38 3.44
C LYS A 74 35.86 4.38 2.81
N MET A 75 35.42 3.16 2.50
CA MET A 75 36.28 2.16 1.87
C MET A 75 36.78 2.63 0.50
N ILE A 76 35.94 3.31 -0.29
CA ILE A 76 36.34 3.89 -1.57
C ILE A 76 37.41 4.97 -1.36
N GLN A 77 37.25 5.85 -0.37
CA GLN A 77 38.23 6.90 -0.07
C GLN A 77 39.58 6.33 0.37
N ASP A 78 39.57 5.29 1.21
CA ASP A 78 40.77 4.62 1.67
C ASP A 78 41.53 3.98 0.50
N LEU A 79 40.80 3.30 -0.40
CA LEU A 79 41.37 2.67 -1.59
C LEU A 79 41.94 3.69 -2.58
N MET A 80 41.24 4.81 -2.81
CA MET A 80 41.74 5.92 -3.63
C MET A 80 43.02 6.53 -3.04
N THR A 81 43.10 6.65 -1.72
CA THR A 81 44.29 7.16 -1.02
C THR A 81 45.48 6.21 -1.18
N GLN A 82 45.25 4.91 -1.03
CA GLN A 82 46.29 3.88 -1.22
C GLN A 82 46.84 3.88 -2.66
N LEU A 83 45.96 3.91 -3.67
CA LEU A 83 46.36 3.95 -5.08
C LEU A 83 47.17 5.21 -5.43
N ARG A 84 46.89 6.35 -4.77
CA ARG A 84 47.66 7.58 -4.95
C ARG A 84 49.05 7.46 -4.30
N GLY A 85 49.15 6.87 -3.11
CA GLY A 85 50.40 6.68 -2.39
C GLY A 85 51.33 5.62 -2.98
N SER A 86 50.83 4.65 -3.75
CA SER A 86 51.65 3.64 -4.44
C SER A 86 52.30 4.12 -5.75
N LYS A 87 52.10 5.38 -6.16
CA LYS A 87 52.70 5.97 -7.38
C LYS A 87 53.88 6.90 -7.08
N GLU A 88 54.26 7.07 -5.81
CA GLU A 88 55.47 7.77 -5.35
C GLU A 88 56.52 6.74 -4.89
#